data_AF-J3IU49-F1
#
_entry.id   AF-J3IU49-F1
#
_cell.length_a   1.000
_cell.length_b   1.000
_cell.length_c   1.000
_cell.angle_alpha   90.00
_cell.angle_beta   90.00
_cell.angle_gamma   90.00
#
_symmetry.space_group_name_H-M   'P 1'
#
loop_
_entity.id
_entity.type
_entity.pdbx_description
1 polymer ?
#
loop_
_entity_poly.entity_id
_entity_poly.type
_entity_poly.pdbx_seq_one_letter_code
_entity_poly.pdbx_strand_id
1 'polypeptide(L)'
;MYEPGPSEADLAAFGLSISDIPEEECEVLAENWPAFVLFNAMSTQWRTGMGGATGLDYTAVRDVSDFVGISRKQLREIFPDLQAMEVEALLVMSESK
;
A
#
# COMPACT_ATOMS: atom_id res chain seq x y z
N MET A 1 -1.28 -7.72 8.67
CA MET A 1 -1.61 -7.13 9.98
C MET A 1 -0.53 -6.10 10.27
N TYR A 2 -0.85 -4.82 10.05
CA TYR A 2 0.01 -3.73 10.49
C TYR A 2 -0.25 -3.51 11.99
N GLU A 3 0.81 -3.44 12.79
CA GLU A 3 0.72 -3.07 14.20
C GLU A 3 1.30 -1.66 14.33
N PRO A 4 0.54 -0.69 14.86
CA PRO A 4 1.08 0.65 15.07
C PRO A 4 2.24 0.58 16.05
N GLY A 5 3.38 1.15 15.64
CA GLY A 5 4.59 1.19 16.46
C GLY A 5 4.41 2.00 17.76
N PRO A 6 5.33 1.84 18.72
CA PRO A 6 5.28 2.56 20.01
C PRO A 6 5.32 4.08 19.80
N SER A 7 4.57 4.81 20.64
CA SER A 7 4.59 6.27 20.60
C SER A 7 5.91 6.84 21.14
N GLU A 8 6.24 8.10 20.84
CA GLU A 8 7.43 8.77 21.40
C GLU A 8 7.45 8.74 22.94
N ALA A 9 6.28 8.84 23.58
CA ALA A 9 6.16 8.78 25.04
C ALA A 9 6.49 7.38 25.58
N ASP A 10 6.10 6.33 24.86
CA ASP A 10 6.42 4.95 25.21
C ASP A 10 7.93 4.70 25.08
N LEU A 11 8.56 5.21 24.02
CA LEU A 11 10.01 5.10 23.82
C LEU A 11 10.79 5.88 24.88
N ALA A 12 10.37 7.11 25.18
CA ALA A 12 11.01 7.95 26.18
C ALA A 12 10.98 7.35 27.59
N ALA A 13 9.93 6.59 27.93
CA ALA A 13 9.86 5.86 29.20
C ALA A 13 10.99 4.84 29.37
N PHE A 14 11.55 4.34 28.26
CA PHE A 14 12.72 3.44 28.23
C PHE A 14 14.02 4.15 27.86
N GLY A 15 14.01 5.49 27.74
CA GLY A 15 15.18 6.28 27.32
C GLY A 15 15.58 6.10 25.86
N LEU A 16 14.66 5.61 25.02
CA LEU A 16 14.84 5.41 23.59
C LEU A 16 14.24 6.59 22.81
N SER A 17 14.76 6.80 21.61
CA SER A 17 14.25 7.71 20.60
C SER A 17 13.75 6.93 19.38
N ILE A 18 12.97 7.55 18.50
CA ILE A 18 12.53 6.93 17.24
C ILE A 18 13.72 6.42 16.41
N SER A 19 14.85 7.14 16.44
CA SER A 19 16.08 6.73 15.74
C SER A 19 16.74 5.47 16.30
N ASP A 20 16.35 5.02 17.49
CA ASP A 20 16.83 3.75 18.07
C ASP A 20 15.97 2.56 17.62
N ILE A 21 14.84 2.80 16.94
CA ILE A 21 14.04 1.75 16.31
C ILE A 21 14.70 1.39 14.97
N PRO A 22 15.08 0.13 14.74
CA PRO A 22 15.54 -0.31 13.43
C PRO A 22 14.47 -0.02 12.38
N GLU A 23 14.85 0.55 11.24
CA GLU A 23 13.93 0.66 10.10
C GLU A 23 13.41 -0.75 9.75
N GLU A 24 12.09 -0.90 9.76
CA GLU A 24 11.46 -2.18 9.45
C GLU A 24 11.46 -2.36 7.93
N GLU A 25 12.34 -3.22 7.44
CA GLU A 25 12.36 -3.60 6.03
C GLU A 25 11.23 -4.61 5.74
N CYS A 26 10.32 -4.25 4.85
CA CYS A 26 9.28 -5.16 4.38
C CYS A 26 9.71 -5.83 3.06
N GLU A 27 9.99 -7.12 3.11
CA GLU A 27 10.27 -7.90 1.91
C GLU A 27 8.99 -8.24 1.15
N VAL A 28 9.01 -8.07 -0.16
CA VAL A 28 7.93 -8.48 -1.06
C VAL A 28 8.35 -9.75 -1.78
N LEU A 29 7.53 -10.80 -1.71
CA LEU A 29 7.75 -12.04 -2.45
C LEU A 29 7.85 -11.74 -3.96
N ALA A 30 8.77 -12.41 -4.66
CA ALA A 30 9.06 -12.13 -6.06
C ALA A 30 7.83 -12.24 -6.98
N GLU A 31 6.89 -13.14 -6.66
CA GLU A 31 5.62 -13.31 -7.39
C GLU A 31 4.66 -12.12 -7.20
N ASN A 32 4.72 -11.45 -6.05
CA ASN A 32 3.90 -10.28 -5.74
C ASN A 32 4.51 -8.98 -6.22
N TRP A 33 5.79 -8.98 -6.62
CA TRP A 33 6.50 -7.78 -7.02
C TRP A 33 5.80 -6.99 -8.15
N PRO A 34 5.30 -7.63 -9.23
CA PRO A 34 4.59 -6.88 -10.27
C PRO A 34 3.30 -6.23 -9.76
N ALA A 35 2.56 -6.91 -8.88
CA ALA A 35 1.34 -6.36 -8.26
C ALA A 35 1.69 -5.15 -7.38
N PHE A 36 2.74 -5.26 -6.57
CA PHE A 36 3.23 -4.17 -5.72
C PHE A 36 3.67 -2.96 -6.55
N VAL A 37 4.43 -3.17 -7.63
CA VAL A 37 4.88 -2.09 -8.52
C VAL A 37 3.67 -1.34 -9.10
N LEU A 38 2.64 -2.07 -9.56
CA LEU A 38 1.41 -1.46 -10.06
C LEU A 38 0.65 -0.71 -8.97
N PHE A 39 0.48 -1.32 -7.80
CA PHE A 39 -0.19 -0.71 -6.65
C PHE A 39 0.51 0.59 -6.22
N ASN A 40 1.83 0.57 -6.10
CA ASN A 40 2.63 1.74 -5.75
C ASN A 40 2.52 2.85 -6.81
N ALA A 41 2.50 2.49 -8.10
CA ALA A 41 2.28 3.46 -9.19
C ALA A 41 0.86 4.06 -9.16
N MET A 42 -0.13 3.33 -8.63
CA MET A 42 -1.51 3.76 -8.42
C MET A 42 -1.72 4.55 -7.11
N SER A 43 -0.69 4.81 -6.31
CA SER A 43 -0.77 5.40 -4.97
C SER A 43 -1.53 6.73 -4.86
N THR A 44 -1.62 7.49 -5.95
CA THR A 44 -2.34 8.77 -6.02
C THR A 44 -3.73 8.68 -6.65
N GLN A 45 -4.10 7.50 -7.18
CA GLN A 45 -5.29 7.28 -7.99
C GLN A 45 -6.43 6.70 -7.15
N TRP A 46 -6.85 7.44 -6.12
CA TRP A 46 -7.98 7.07 -5.28
C TRP A 46 -9.24 7.81 -5.70
N ARG A 47 -10.35 7.07 -5.76
CA ARG A 47 -11.68 7.67 -5.72
C ARG A 47 -11.96 8.07 -4.28
N THR A 48 -12.40 9.31 -4.07
CA THR A 48 -12.66 9.88 -2.74
C THR A 48 -14.10 10.36 -2.61
N GLY A 49 -14.71 10.15 -1.44
CA GLY A 49 -16.01 10.69 -1.07
C GLY A 49 -15.95 11.46 0.25
N MET A 50 -17.12 11.76 0.84
CA MET A 50 -17.22 12.47 2.12
C MET A 50 -16.46 11.79 3.28
N GLY A 51 -16.23 10.48 3.17
CA GLY A 51 -15.47 9.69 4.14
C GLY A 51 -14.06 9.34 3.69
N GLY A 52 -13.42 10.08 2.79
CA GLY A 52 -12.06 9.77 2.30
C GLY A 52 -12.05 8.78 1.14
N ALA A 53 -10.95 8.04 0.97
CA ALA A 53 -10.78 7.07 -0.11
C ALA A 53 -11.80 5.93 -0.03
N THR A 54 -12.35 5.53 -1.18
CA THR A 54 -13.35 4.44 -1.29
C THR A 54 -12.88 3.30 -2.19
N GLY A 55 -11.79 3.50 -2.94
CA GLY A 55 -11.21 2.52 -3.85
C GLY A 55 -10.30 3.18 -4.89
N LEU A 56 -9.49 2.39 -5.57
CA LEU A 56 -8.64 2.81 -6.68
C LEU A 56 -9.49 3.12 -7.90
N ASP A 57 -9.01 4.07 -8.72
CA ASP A 57 -9.63 4.33 -10.01
C ASP A 57 -9.21 3.26 -11.04
N TYR A 58 -10.05 2.25 -11.21
CA TYR A 58 -9.79 1.16 -12.16
C TYR A 58 -9.74 1.62 -13.62
N THR A 59 -10.21 2.83 -13.95
CA THR A 59 -10.05 3.36 -15.30
C THR A 59 -8.59 3.68 -15.63
N ALA A 60 -7.79 4.06 -14.62
CA ALA A 60 -6.36 4.36 -14.77
C ALA A 60 -5.47 3.11 -14.74
N VAL A 61 -5.94 1.98 -14.18
CA VAL A 61 -5.14 0.76 -13.98
C VAL A 61 -4.47 0.29 -15.28
N ARG A 62 -5.17 0.37 -16.41
CA ARG A 62 -4.63 -0.08 -17.68
C ARG A 62 -3.51 0.82 -18.17
N ASP A 63 -3.71 2.13 -18.15
CA ASP A 63 -2.72 3.10 -18.61
C ASP A 63 -1.48 3.07 -17.71
N VAL A 64 -1.68 2.98 -16.39
CA VAL A 64 -0.59 2.84 -15.42
C VAL A 64 0.15 1.52 -15.61
N SER A 65 -0.56 0.40 -15.85
CA SER A 65 0.09 -0.89 -16.13
C SER A 65 0.99 -0.83 -17.37
N ASP A 66 0.56 -0.11 -18.41
CA ASP A 66 1.36 0.08 -19.61
C ASP A 66 2.60 0.95 -19.32
N PHE A 67 2.49 2.00 -18.48
CA PHE A 67 3.62 2.84 -18.08
C PHE A 67 4.68 2.09 -17.26
N VAL A 68 4.28 1.12 -16.43
CA VAL A 68 5.21 0.31 -15.63
C VAL A 68 5.64 -0.99 -16.34
N GLY A 69 5.29 -1.16 -17.62
CA GLY A 69 5.74 -2.29 -18.44
C GLY A 69 5.05 -3.62 -18.14
N ILE A 70 3.86 -3.61 -17.54
CA ILE A 70 3.06 -4.81 -17.27
C ILE A 70 2.18 -5.11 -18.49
N SER A 71 2.38 -6.29 -19.10
CA SER A 71 1.56 -6.69 -20.24
C SER A 71 0.10 -6.96 -19.85
N ARG A 72 -0.83 -6.87 -20.79
CA ARG A 72 -2.26 -7.23 -20.56
C ARG A 72 -2.48 -8.67 -20.09
N LYS A 73 -1.55 -9.59 -20.37
CA LYS A 73 -1.63 -10.96 -19.85
C LYS A 73 -1.28 -10.94 -18.36
N GLN A 74 -0.13 -10.39 -18.01
CA GLN A 74 0.31 -10.26 -16.61
C GLN A 74 -0.68 -9.46 -15.78
N LEU A 75 -1.23 -8.36 -16.31
CA LEU A 75 -2.24 -7.56 -15.62
C LEU A 75 -3.43 -8.42 -15.19
N ARG A 76 -3.92 -9.32 -16.05
CA ARG A 76 -5.03 -10.22 -15.69
C ARG A 76 -4.65 -11.23 -14.62
N GLU A 77 -3.39 -11.63 -14.55
CA GLU A 77 -2.88 -12.58 -13.56
C GLU A 77 -2.75 -11.92 -12.18
N ILE A 78 -2.25 -10.68 -12.13
CA ILE A 78 -1.96 -9.96 -10.87
C ILE A 78 -3.11 -9.07 -10.39
N PHE A 79 -4.18 -8.92 -11.17
CA PHE A 79 -5.30 -8.05 -10.80
C PHE A 79 -5.93 -8.42 -9.44
N PRO A 80 -6.15 -9.71 -9.11
CA PRO A 80 -6.64 -10.08 -7.77
C PRO A 80 -5.70 -9.63 -6.64
N ASP A 81 -4.38 -9.67 -6.87
CA ASP A 81 -3.39 -9.23 -5.88
C ASP A 81 -3.44 -7.71 -5.67
N LEU A 82 -3.65 -6.95 -6.75
CA LEU A 82 -3.89 -5.51 -6.68
C LEU A 82 -5.14 -5.19 -5.83
N GLN A 83 -6.22 -5.96 -5.99
CA GLN A 83 -7.43 -5.79 -5.19
C GLN A 83 -7.21 -6.12 -3.71
N ALA A 84 -6.39 -7.14 -3.41
CA ALA A 84 -6.03 -7.47 -2.03
C ALA A 84 -5.26 -6.30 -1.37
N MET A 85 -4.29 -5.71 -2.07
CA MET A 85 -3.56 -4.54 -1.58
C MET A 85 -4.47 -3.32 -1.39
N GLU A 86 -5.41 -3.10 -2.31
CA GLU A 86 -6.41 -2.02 -2.19
C GLU A 86 -7.27 -2.17 -0.93
N VAL A 87 -7.78 -3.36 -0.66
CA VAL A 87 -8.62 -3.63 0.53
C VAL A 87 -7.86 -3.30 1.81
N GLU A 88 -6.63 -3.80 1.95
CA GLU A 88 -5.81 -3.52 3.13
C GLU A 88 -5.47 -2.04 3.25
N ALA A 89 -5.15 -1.36 2.15
CA ALA A 89 -4.88 0.07 2.17
C ALA A 89 -6.12 0.88 2.60
N LEU A 90 -7.32 0.52 2.15
CA LEU A 90 -8.55 1.16 2.60
C LEU A 90 -8.82 0.95 4.10
N LEU A 91 -8.51 -0.24 4.63
CA LEU A 91 -8.62 -0.53 6.06
C LEU A 91 -7.69 0.38 6.87
N VAL A 92 -6.40 0.42 6.52
CA VAL A 92 -5.40 1.26 7.20
C VAL A 92 -5.74 2.76 7.09
N MET A 93 -6.19 3.22 5.92
CA MET A 93 -6.64 4.61 5.73
C MET A 93 -7.89 4.94 6.55
N SER A 94 -8.72 3.95 6.87
CA SER A 94 -9.90 4.14 7.70
C SER A 94 -9.59 4.14 9.20
N GLU A 95 -8.54 3.45 9.63
CA GLU A 95 -8.05 3.45 11.02
C GLU A 95 -7.42 4.78 11.43
N SER A 96 -6.87 5.52 10.46
CA SER A 96 -6.21 6.82 10.67
C SER A 96 -7.19 8.01 10.79
N LYS A 97 -8.49 7.76 10.97
CA LYS A 97 -9.54 8.78 11.08
C LYS A 97 -9.90 9.14 12.51
#